data_AF-A0A959THV1-F1
#
_entry.id   AF-A0A959THV1-F1
#
_cell.length_a   1.000
_cell.length_b   1.000
_cell.length_c   1.000
_cell.angle_alpha   90.00
_cell.angle_beta   90.00
_cell.angle_gamma   90.00
#
_symmetry.space_group_name_H-M   'P 1'
#
loop_
_entity.id
_entity.type
_entity.pdbx_description
1 polymer ?
#
loop_
_entity_poly.entity_id
_entity_poly.type
_entity_poly.pdbx_seq_one_letter_code
_entity_poly.pdbx_strand_id
1 'polypeptide(L)'
;MGIVTEPDFTEVSLDSEVQLRRKEKAAVPEPERTEAHNELLHFEEGLDDLGPTIGTLESAGGGLVSVDRQDPISKAVGLMMTYDYSQLPVMQGSRRVDGLISWLALGQAWARGDECTTVAECMLPPPTFFKYNDSLFKCIPTIIDEEVVLVRGQDDSVTGLVTTADLSMKFRELSEAFLLLGKIESLIRQLMNGKFTLEMLQEAKDPSDVERRIEGLTDMTFGEYVRLLDHDDRWAKLGLRVDRKTVMERLKRVNAIRNDVMHFNPDGPDEEEMEVLRSMEHFLSRIVR
;
A
#
# COMPACT_ATOMS: atom_id res chain seq x y z
N MET A 1 -32.71 2.16 -7.32
CA MET A 1 -33.27 1.25 -6.29
C MET A 1 -32.05 0.76 -5.52
N GLY A 2 -31.95 0.98 -4.22
CA GLY A 2 -30.76 0.52 -3.50
C GLY A 2 -30.77 -1.01 -3.43
N ILE A 3 -29.65 -1.63 -3.74
CA ILE A 3 -29.39 -3.05 -3.49
C ILE A 3 -28.29 -3.08 -2.42
N VAL A 4 -28.46 -3.92 -1.42
CA VAL A 4 -27.45 -4.23 -0.38
C VAL A 4 -27.07 -5.69 -0.50
N THR A 5 -25.88 -6.04 -0.05
CA THR A 5 -25.33 -7.40 -0.13
C THR A 5 -25.21 -8.01 1.26
N GLU A 6 -25.34 -9.33 1.35
CA GLU A 6 -25.11 -10.09 2.57
C GLU A 6 -24.23 -11.32 2.24
N PRO A 7 -22.97 -11.39 2.72
CA PRO A 7 -22.26 -10.35 3.48
C PRO A 7 -22.07 -9.07 2.65
N ASP A 8 -21.74 -7.95 3.31
CA ASP A 8 -21.47 -6.70 2.58
C ASP A 8 -20.32 -6.93 1.59
N PHE A 9 -20.54 -6.57 0.32
CA PHE A 9 -19.55 -6.75 -0.74
C PHE A 9 -18.24 -5.99 -0.46
N THR A 10 -18.29 -4.98 0.41
CA THR A 10 -17.11 -4.26 0.89
C THR A 10 -16.30 -5.02 1.93
N GLU A 11 -16.84 -6.12 2.47
CA GLU A 11 -16.23 -6.96 3.51
C GLU A 11 -15.78 -8.34 3.00
N VAL A 12 -15.86 -8.60 1.69
CA VAL A 12 -15.53 -9.91 1.09
C VAL A 12 -14.58 -9.77 -0.09
N SER A 13 -13.93 -10.87 -0.50
CA SER A 13 -13.04 -10.87 -1.66
C SER A 13 -13.83 -10.78 -2.97
N LEU A 14 -13.16 -10.35 -4.06
CA LEU A 14 -13.75 -10.24 -5.40
C LEU A 14 -14.42 -11.54 -5.90
N ASP A 15 -13.91 -12.70 -5.46
CA ASP A 15 -14.41 -14.02 -5.84
C ASP A 15 -15.49 -14.57 -4.89
N SER A 16 -15.89 -13.79 -3.87
CA SER A 16 -16.87 -14.24 -2.89
C SER A 16 -18.31 -14.12 -3.42
N GLU A 17 -19.12 -15.16 -3.20
CA GLU A 17 -20.56 -15.10 -3.49
C GLU A 17 -21.30 -14.23 -2.45
N VAL A 18 -22.07 -13.25 -2.93
CA VAL A 18 -22.90 -12.37 -2.08
C VAL A 18 -24.38 -12.45 -2.46
N GLN A 19 -25.27 -12.32 -1.47
CA GLN A 19 -26.72 -12.27 -1.71
C GLN A 19 -27.20 -10.83 -1.91
N LEU A 20 -27.82 -10.53 -3.05
CA LEU A 20 -28.42 -9.22 -3.33
C LEU A 20 -29.78 -9.09 -2.64
N ARG A 21 -29.95 -8.09 -1.77
CA ARG A 21 -31.20 -7.70 -1.11
C ARG A 21 -31.61 -6.29 -1.51
N ARG A 22 -32.91 -6.01 -1.53
CA ARG A 22 -33.44 -4.69 -1.91
C ARG A 22 -33.51 -3.75 -0.69
N LYS A 23 -32.86 -2.60 -0.79
CA LYS A 23 -32.95 -1.47 0.15
C LYS A 23 -34.23 -0.67 -0.14
N GLU A 24 -34.98 -0.33 0.91
CA GLU A 24 -36.14 0.57 0.78
C GLU A 24 -35.70 1.95 0.24
N LYS A 25 -36.50 2.50 -0.69
CA LYS A 25 -36.11 3.64 -1.56
C LYS A 25 -36.18 4.97 -0.81
N ALA A 26 -35.06 5.68 -0.75
CA ALA A 26 -35.03 7.14 -0.96
C ALA A 26 -34.51 7.40 -2.40
N ALA A 27 -35.09 8.37 -3.10
CA ALA A 27 -34.78 8.64 -4.51
C ALA A 27 -33.49 9.47 -4.64
N VAL A 28 -32.59 9.04 -5.53
CA VAL A 28 -31.39 9.78 -5.98
C VAL A 28 -31.33 9.69 -7.51
N PRO A 29 -30.99 10.76 -8.26
CA PRO A 29 -30.88 10.75 -9.72
C PRO A 29 -29.61 10.02 -10.21
N GLU A 30 -29.63 9.56 -11.46
CA GLU A 30 -28.51 8.85 -12.12
C GLU A 30 -27.33 9.80 -12.46
N PRO A 31 -26.07 9.36 -12.32
CA PRO A 31 -24.92 10.17 -12.72
C PRO A 31 -24.62 9.98 -14.21
N GLU A 32 -24.38 11.09 -14.91
CA GLU A 32 -23.85 11.12 -16.27
C GLU A 32 -22.39 10.65 -16.29
N ARG A 33 -22.00 9.87 -17.31
CA ARG A 33 -20.60 9.52 -17.58
C ARG A 33 -19.86 10.74 -18.13
N THR A 34 -19.05 11.39 -17.30
CA THR A 34 -18.18 12.52 -17.68
C THR A 34 -16.72 12.12 -17.85
N GLU A 35 -15.95 13.05 -18.44
CA GLU A 35 -14.54 13.05 -18.85
C GLU A 35 -13.51 12.52 -17.82
N ALA A 36 -13.91 12.29 -16.58
CA ALA A 36 -13.09 11.74 -15.49
C ALA A 36 -12.43 10.38 -15.84
N HIS A 37 -13.04 9.58 -16.72
CA HIS A 37 -12.45 8.29 -17.14
C HIS A 37 -11.20 8.47 -18.02
N ASN A 38 -11.10 9.57 -18.76
CA ASN A 38 -9.91 9.88 -19.56
C ASN A 38 -8.79 10.54 -18.74
N GLU A 39 -9.13 11.30 -17.69
CA GLU A 39 -8.13 11.90 -16.79
C GLU A 39 -7.45 10.84 -15.90
N LEU A 40 -8.16 9.80 -15.47
CA LEU A 40 -7.59 8.65 -14.74
C LEU A 40 -6.51 7.92 -15.56
N LEU A 41 -6.74 7.74 -16.87
CA LEU A 41 -5.79 7.08 -17.77
C LEU A 41 -4.52 7.91 -18.02
N HIS A 42 -4.60 9.24 -18.00
CA HIS A 42 -3.42 10.12 -18.11
C HIS A 42 -2.66 10.30 -16.78
N PHE A 43 -3.32 10.07 -15.63
CA PHE A 43 -2.66 10.04 -14.33
C PHE A 43 -1.75 8.81 -14.16
N GLU A 44 -2.12 7.66 -14.72
CA GLU A 44 -1.33 6.42 -14.67
C GLU A 44 0.04 6.57 -15.35
N GLU A 45 0.14 7.27 -16.48
CA GLU A 45 1.41 7.45 -17.20
C GLU A 45 2.41 8.37 -16.47
N GLY A 46 1.94 9.22 -15.54
CA GLY A 46 2.78 10.12 -14.75
C GLY A 46 3.15 9.62 -13.34
N LEU A 47 2.45 8.61 -12.84
CA LEU A 47 2.72 7.98 -11.53
C LEU A 47 4.05 7.19 -11.53
N ASP A 48 4.47 6.72 -12.70
CA ASP A 48 5.68 5.93 -12.89
C ASP A 48 6.98 6.68 -12.54
N ASP A 49 7.01 8.02 -12.69
CA ASP A 49 8.19 8.86 -12.43
C ASP A 49 8.14 9.55 -11.05
N LEU A 50 7.01 9.48 -10.35
CA LEU A 50 6.79 10.12 -9.04
C LEU A 50 6.61 9.13 -7.88
N GLY A 51 6.58 7.82 -8.18
CA GLY A 51 6.40 6.74 -7.21
C GLY A 51 7.71 6.20 -6.60
N PRO A 52 7.61 5.31 -5.60
CA PRO A 52 8.77 4.64 -5.02
C PRO A 52 9.50 3.79 -6.07
N THR A 53 10.82 3.69 -5.93
CA THR A 53 11.64 2.79 -6.74
C THR A 53 11.81 1.44 -6.04
N ILE A 54 12.23 0.41 -6.76
CA ILE A 54 12.55 -0.90 -6.16
C ILE A 54 13.64 -0.79 -5.07
N GLY A 55 14.54 0.19 -5.18
CA GLY A 55 15.56 0.51 -4.19
C GLY A 55 15.04 1.00 -2.83
N THR A 56 13.73 1.25 -2.69
CA THR A 56 13.10 1.55 -1.39
C THR A 56 12.89 0.29 -0.54
N LEU A 57 13.00 -0.90 -1.13
CA LEU A 57 12.99 -2.17 -0.41
C LEU A 57 14.39 -2.44 0.15
N GLU A 58 14.50 -2.77 1.43
CA GLU A 58 15.81 -3.03 2.07
C GLU A 58 16.60 -4.14 1.35
N SER A 59 15.90 -5.17 0.86
CA SER A 59 16.49 -6.31 0.15
C SER A 59 17.10 -5.95 -1.22
N ALA A 60 16.79 -4.77 -1.77
CA ALA A 60 17.38 -4.27 -3.02
C ALA A 60 18.84 -3.79 -2.87
N GLY A 61 19.27 -3.46 -1.64
CA GLY A 61 20.60 -2.93 -1.33
C GLY A 61 21.29 -3.55 -0.11
N GLY A 62 20.63 -4.44 0.63
CA GLY A 62 21.13 -5.06 1.87
C GLY A 62 22.29 -6.05 1.71
N GLY A 63 22.82 -6.23 0.50
CA GLY A 63 23.82 -7.23 0.19
C GLY A 63 23.20 -8.59 -0.15
N LEU A 64 24.04 -9.52 -0.58
CA LEU A 64 23.60 -10.73 -1.24
C LEU A 64 24.43 -11.94 -0.78
N VAL A 65 23.76 -12.94 -0.25
CA VAL A 65 24.36 -14.26 -0.03
C VAL A 65 24.19 -15.05 -1.32
N SER A 66 25.29 -15.52 -1.89
CA SER A 66 25.30 -16.26 -3.16
C SER A 66 26.16 -17.52 -3.09
N VAL A 67 26.02 -18.36 -4.11
CA VAL A 67 26.82 -19.57 -4.31
C VAL A 67 27.45 -19.58 -5.70
N ASP A 68 28.56 -20.29 -5.86
CA ASP A 68 29.16 -20.56 -7.17
C ASP A 68 28.55 -21.83 -7.78
N ARG A 69 28.59 -21.93 -9.11
CA ARG A 69 28.15 -23.12 -9.87
C ARG A 69 28.78 -24.44 -9.39
N GLN A 70 30.04 -24.39 -8.96
CA GLN A 70 30.80 -25.56 -8.54
C GLN A 70 30.63 -25.87 -7.05
N ASP A 71 29.91 -25.04 -6.30
CA ASP A 71 29.64 -25.33 -4.90
C ASP A 71 28.80 -26.60 -4.76
N PRO A 72 29.03 -27.41 -3.71
CA PRO A 72 28.20 -28.57 -3.43
C PRO A 72 26.80 -28.13 -2.99
N ILE A 73 25.77 -28.92 -3.32
CA ILE A 73 24.38 -28.65 -2.92
C ILE A 73 24.26 -28.46 -1.39
N SER A 74 25.05 -29.20 -0.60
CA SER A 74 25.07 -29.07 0.86
C SER A 74 25.44 -27.68 1.35
N LYS A 75 26.30 -26.94 0.62
CA LYS A 75 26.63 -25.54 0.95
C LYS A 75 25.44 -24.63 0.70
N ALA A 76 24.78 -24.76 -0.45
CA ALA A 76 23.58 -23.99 -0.77
C ALA A 76 22.47 -24.24 0.27
N VAL A 77 22.20 -25.50 0.59
CA VAL A 77 21.27 -25.92 1.64
C VAL A 77 21.65 -25.32 3.00
N GLY A 78 22.92 -25.39 3.38
CA GLY A 78 23.41 -24.82 4.63
C GLY A 78 23.20 -23.32 4.72
N LEU A 79 23.49 -22.57 3.65
CA LEU A 79 23.27 -21.13 3.57
C LEU A 79 21.77 -20.80 3.64
N MET A 80 20.94 -21.49 2.85
CA MET A 80 19.48 -21.30 2.87
C MET A 80 18.90 -21.53 4.27
N MET A 81 19.31 -22.59 4.97
CA MET A 81 18.85 -22.84 6.35
C MET A 81 19.41 -21.85 7.38
N THR A 82 20.65 -21.40 7.21
CA THR A 82 21.31 -20.49 8.18
C THR A 82 20.69 -19.11 8.15
N TYR A 83 20.33 -18.63 6.96
CA TYR A 83 19.80 -17.27 6.74
C TYR A 83 18.29 -17.26 6.53
N ASP A 84 17.61 -18.40 6.65
CA ASP A 84 16.18 -18.58 6.41
C ASP A 84 15.75 -18.10 5.01
N TYR A 85 16.56 -18.44 4.00
CA TYR A 85 16.31 -18.11 2.61
C TYR A 85 15.70 -19.29 1.85
N SER A 86 14.81 -18.97 0.91
CA SER A 86 14.20 -19.97 0.02
C SER A 86 14.96 -20.16 -1.29
N GLN A 87 15.83 -19.21 -1.62
CA GLN A 87 16.63 -19.20 -2.82
C GLN A 87 17.94 -18.42 -2.64
N LEU A 88 18.92 -18.76 -3.46
CA LEU A 88 20.20 -18.08 -3.56
C LEU A 88 20.54 -17.84 -5.04
N PRO A 89 21.01 -16.65 -5.42
CA PRO A 89 21.55 -16.41 -6.74
C PRO A 89 22.86 -17.19 -6.91
N VAL A 90 23.01 -17.81 -8.08
CA VAL A 90 24.24 -18.49 -8.48
C VAL A 90 25.09 -17.49 -9.25
N MET A 91 26.25 -17.15 -8.70
CA MET A 91 27.02 -16.00 -9.16
C MET A 91 28.50 -16.33 -9.38
N GLN A 92 29.12 -15.56 -10.27
CA GLN A 92 30.55 -15.53 -10.47
C GLN A 92 31.06 -14.08 -10.29
N GLY A 93 31.61 -13.79 -9.11
CA GLY A 93 31.95 -12.42 -8.71
C GLY A 93 30.69 -11.59 -8.44
N SER A 94 30.79 -10.26 -8.57
CA SER A 94 29.71 -9.32 -8.17
C SER A 94 28.71 -8.96 -9.27
N ARG A 95 28.97 -9.33 -10.54
CA ARG A 95 28.16 -8.86 -11.69
C ARG A 95 27.52 -9.98 -12.51
N ARG A 96 28.14 -11.16 -12.52
CA ARG A 96 27.67 -12.27 -13.35
C ARG A 96 26.78 -13.19 -12.53
N VAL A 97 25.58 -13.43 -13.03
CA VAL A 97 24.61 -14.38 -12.48
C VAL A 97 24.42 -15.48 -13.51
N ASP A 98 24.69 -16.71 -13.10
CA ASP A 98 24.56 -17.89 -13.95
C ASP A 98 23.23 -18.62 -13.75
N GLY A 99 22.53 -18.35 -12.65
CA GLY A 99 21.25 -18.98 -12.36
C GLY A 99 20.72 -18.64 -10.96
N LEU A 100 19.74 -19.43 -10.53
CA LEU A 100 19.16 -19.39 -9.19
C LEU A 100 19.05 -20.82 -8.66
N ILE A 101 19.44 -21.04 -7.40
CA ILE A 101 19.16 -22.30 -6.70
C ILE A 101 18.10 -22.04 -5.63
N SER A 102 17.09 -22.90 -5.52
CA SER A 102 15.98 -22.74 -4.57
C SER A 102 15.50 -24.09 -4.03
N TRP A 103 14.73 -24.06 -2.94
CA TRP A 103 14.05 -25.26 -2.43
C TRP A 103 13.15 -25.91 -3.48
N LEU A 104 12.47 -25.10 -4.31
CA LEU A 104 11.65 -25.58 -5.41
C LEU A 104 12.51 -26.32 -6.45
N ALA A 105 13.65 -25.76 -6.83
CA ALA A 105 14.56 -26.38 -7.80
C ALA A 105 15.09 -27.74 -7.29
N LEU A 106 15.51 -27.79 -6.02
CA LEU A 106 15.95 -29.02 -5.37
C LEU A 106 14.81 -30.05 -5.26
N GLY A 107 13.62 -29.62 -4.85
CA GLY A 107 12.44 -30.47 -4.75
C GLY A 107 12.04 -31.08 -6.10
N GLN A 108 12.10 -30.30 -7.18
CA GLN A 108 11.85 -30.77 -8.54
C GLN A 108 12.90 -31.80 -8.99
N ALA A 109 14.18 -31.55 -8.69
CA ALA A 109 15.26 -32.49 -9.01
C ALA A 109 15.10 -33.82 -8.25
N TRP A 110 14.88 -33.76 -6.94
CA TRP A 110 14.64 -34.95 -6.14
C TRP A 110 13.38 -35.72 -6.56
N ALA A 111 12.31 -35.03 -6.94
CA ALA A 111 11.10 -35.66 -7.45
C ALA A 111 11.32 -36.42 -8.77
N ARG A 112 12.30 -36.00 -9.59
CA ARG A 112 12.71 -36.73 -10.80
C ARG A 112 13.69 -37.87 -10.52
N GLY A 113 14.22 -37.96 -9.30
CA GLY A 113 15.28 -38.90 -8.95
C GLY A 113 16.67 -38.42 -9.37
N ASP A 114 16.85 -37.12 -9.61
CA ASP A 114 18.16 -36.54 -9.97
C ASP A 114 19.06 -36.50 -8.72
N GLU A 115 20.27 -37.05 -8.83
CA GLU A 115 21.30 -36.97 -7.78
C GLU A 115 22.24 -35.78 -8.03
N CYS A 116 21.74 -34.56 -7.88
CA CYS A 116 22.57 -33.36 -8.02
C CYS A 116 23.64 -33.31 -6.91
N THR A 117 24.90 -33.24 -7.33
CA THR A 117 26.05 -33.05 -6.46
C THR A 117 26.49 -31.60 -6.38
N THR A 118 26.36 -30.86 -7.49
CA THR A 118 26.76 -29.46 -7.62
C THR A 118 25.57 -28.54 -7.88
N VAL A 119 25.71 -27.26 -7.52
CA VAL A 119 24.69 -26.23 -7.79
C VAL A 119 24.35 -26.15 -9.29
N ALA A 120 25.35 -26.27 -10.16
CA ALA A 120 25.15 -26.21 -11.62
C ALA A 120 24.18 -27.26 -12.18
N GLU A 121 24.07 -28.42 -11.54
CA GLU A 121 23.22 -29.54 -11.99
C GLU A 121 21.73 -29.31 -11.69
N CYS A 122 21.44 -28.45 -10.71
CA CYS A 122 20.11 -28.26 -10.15
C CYS A 122 19.60 -26.81 -10.25
N MET A 123 20.44 -25.85 -10.65
CA MET A 123 20.04 -24.45 -10.73
C MET A 123 19.03 -24.20 -11.86
N LEU A 124 18.14 -23.25 -11.62
CA LEU A 124 17.24 -22.67 -12.59
C LEU A 124 17.94 -21.54 -13.38
N PRO A 125 17.38 -21.12 -14.53
CA PRO A 125 17.84 -19.93 -15.23
C PRO A 125 17.84 -18.68 -14.32
N PRO A 126 18.65 -17.64 -14.64
CA PRO A 126 18.62 -16.39 -13.90
C PRO A 126 17.22 -15.76 -13.92
N PRO A 127 16.76 -15.17 -12.81
CA PRO A 127 15.51 -14.43 -12.77
C PRO A 127 15.63 -13.08 -13.50
N THR A 128 14.50 -12.39 -13.65
CA THR A 128 14.48 -11.05 -14.23
C THR A 128 15.28 -10.04 -13.40
N PHE A 129 15.91 -9.09 -14.09
CA PHE A 129 16.68 -8.00 -13.49
C PHE A 129 15.96 -6.66 -13.60
N PHE A 130 15.99 -5.90 -12.52
CA PHE A 130 15.64 -4.48 -12.49
C PHE A 130 16.84 -3.63 -12.08
N LYS A 131 16.86 -2.37 -12.49
CA LYS A 131 17.79 -1.38 -11.96
C LYS A 131 17.29 -0.88 -10.62
N TYR A 132 18.21 -0.50 -9.75
CA TYR A 132 17.90 0.05 -8.42
C TYR A 132 16.88 1.21 -8.44
N ASN A 133 16.88 2.01 -9.51
CA ASN A 133 16.01 3.18 -9.67
C ASN A 133 14.76 2.90 -10.51
N ASP A 134 14.49 1.66 -10.90
CA ASP A 134 13.26 1.34 -11.63
C ASP A 134 12.04 1.52 -10.71
N SER A 135 10.93 2.02 -11.26
CA SER A 135 9.67 2.20 -10.54
C SER A 135 9.20 0.88 -9.93
N LEU A 136 8.89 0.90 -8.63
CA LEU A 136 8.41 -0.28 -7.91
C LEU A 136 7.10 -0.80 -8.53
N PHE A 137 6.20 0.08 -8.97
CA PHE A 137 4.94 -0.32 -9.60
C PHE A 137 5.15 -1.13 -10.89
N LYS A 138 6.20 -0.82 -11.66
CA LYS A 138 6.59 -1.60 -12.84
C LYS A 138 7.14 -2.97 -12.46
N CYS A 139 7.82 -3.06 -11.32
CA CYS A 139 8.44 -4.30 -10.85
C CYS A 139 7.43 -5.27 -10.21
N ILE A 140 6.38 -4.77 -9.55
CA ILE A 140 5.42 -5.57 -8.78
C ILE A 140 4.85 -6.77 -9.57
N PRO A 141 4.34 -6.61 -10.82
CA PRO A 141 3.79 -7.73 -11.57
C PRO A 141 4.81 -8.86 -11.77
N THR A 142 6.06 -8.52 -12.08
CA THR A 142 7.14 -9.50 -12.27
C THR A 142 7.56 -10.14 -10.95
N ILE A 143 7.63 -9.38 -9.86
CA ILE A 143 7.96 -9.95 -8.54
C ILE A 143 6.89 -10.97 -8.11
N ILE A 144 5.62 -10.70 -8.41
CA ILE A 144 4.52 -11.63 -8.10
C ILE A 144 4.59 -12.88 -8.96
N ASP A 145 4.80 -12.74 -10.28
CA ASP A 145 4.81 -13.86 -11.23
C ASP A 145 6.04 -14.76 -11.08
N GLU A 146 7.23 -14.16 -10.95
CA GLU A 146 8.50 -14.90 -10.84
C GLU A 146 8.88 -15.25 -9.40
N GLU A 147 8.14 -14.76 -8.40
CA GLU A 147 8.38 -14.86 -6.94
C GLU A 147 9.69 -14.20 -6.45
N VAL A 148 10.66 -14.00 -7.34
CA VAL A 148 11.98 -13.44 -7.08
C VAL A 148 12.53 -12.68 -8.27
N VAL A 149 13.13 -11.52 -8.00
CA VAL A 149 13.86 -10.70 -8.99
C VAL A 149 15.21 -10.28 -8.43
N LEU A 150 16.13 -9.91 -9.31
CA LEU A 150 17.44 -9.38 -8.92
C LEU A 150 17.55 -7.90 -9.23
N VAL A 151 18.25 -7.18 -8.35
CA VAL A 151 18.47 -5.74 -8.49
C VAL A 151 19.91 -5.47 -8.85
N ARG A 152 20.13 -4.60 -9.86
CA ARG A 152 21.44 -4.08 -10.21
C ARG A 152 21.62 -2.63 -9.77
N GLY A 153 22.79 -2.37 -9.17
CA GLY A 153 23.26 -1.03 -8.87
C GLY A 153 23.75 -0.28 -10.10
N GLN A 154 24.15 0.97 -9.90
CA GLN A 154 24.64 1.84 -10.98
C GLN A 154 25.95 1.34 -11.62
N ASP A 155 26.75 0.57 -10.88
CA ASP A 155 28.02 0.00 -11.33
C ASP A 155 27.87 -1.39 -11.97
N ASP A 156 26.63 -1.79 -12.27
CA ASP A 156 26.25 -3.11 -12.82
C ASP A 156 26.52 -4.29 -11.88
N SER A 157 26.85 -4.03 -10.60
CA SER A 157 26.86 -5.07 -9.57
C SER A 157 25.44 -5.48 -9.20
N VAL A 158 25.26 -6.76 -8.85
CA VAL A 158 24.01 -7.26 -8.29
C VAL A 158 23.99 -6.88 -6.82
N THR A 159 23.08 -6.00 -6.45
CA THR A 159 23.02 -5.38 -5.12
C THR A 159 22.00 -6.04 -4.21
N GLY A 160 21.02 -6.74 -4.79
CA GLY A 160 19.90 -7.26 -4.02
C GLY A 160 19.11 -8.34 -4.74
N LEU A 161 18.31 -9.04 -3.94
CA LEU A 161 17.32 -10.03 -4.36
C LEU A 161 16.02 -9.66 -3.67
N VAL A 162 14.99 -9.42 -4.47
CA VAL A 162 13.68 -8.95 -3.99
C VAL A 162 12.65 -10.04 -4.24
N THR A 163 11.80 -10.28 -3.25
CA THR A 163 10.77 -11.32 -3.25
C THR A 163 9.38 -10.74 -2.95
N THR A 164 8.35 -11.56 -3.13
CA THR A 164 6.98 -11.25 -2.67
C THR A 164 6.88 -11.04 -1.15
N ALA A 165 7.76 -11.68 -0.37
CA ALA A 165 7.83 -11.47 1.07
C ALA A 165 8.28 -10.03 1.40
N ASP A 166 9.23 -9.48 0.63
CA ASP A 166 9.69 -8.09 0.82
C ASP A 166 8.59 -7.08 0.50
N LEU A 167 7.84 -7.31 -0.57
CA LEU A 167 6.64 -6.52 -0.88
C LEU A 167 5.62 -6.59 0.26
N SER A 168 5.39 -7.78 0.81
CA SER A 168 4.44 -7.99 1.91
C SER A 168 4.89 -7.28 3.19
N MET A 169 6.18 -7.30 3.51
CA MET A 169 6.74 -6.57 4.65
C MET A 169 6.57 -5.05 4.48
N LYS A 170 6.90 -4.52 3.30
CA LYS A 170 6.73 -3.09 3.01
C LYS A 170 5.25 -2.69 3.04
N PHE A 171 4.37 -3.52 2.48
CA PHE A 171 2.93 -3.30 2.55
C PHE A 171 2.45 -3.26 4.00
N ARG A 172 2.90 -4.18 4.86
CA ARG A 172 2.52 -4.21 6.28
C ARG A 172 2.89 -2.91 7.00
N GLU A 173 4.10 -2.39 6.77
CA GLU A 173 4.55 -1.12 7.36
C GLU A 173 3.63 0.04 7.00
N LEU A 174 3.23 0.13 5.73
CA LEU A 174 2.38 1.22 5.23
C LEU A 174 0.89 1.03 5.56
N SER A 175 0.44 -0.23 5.68
CA SER A 175 -0.97 -0.58 5.81
C SER A 175 -1.60 -0.08 7.10
N GLU A 176 -0.89 -0.13 8.22
CA GLU A 176 -1.48 0.28 9.51
C GLU A 176 -1.86 1.76 9.49
N ALA A 177 -0.93 2.63 9.05
CA ALA A 177 -1.17 4.05 8.93
C ALA A 177 -2.32 4.36 7.98
N PHE A 178 -2.33 3.71 6.80
CA PHE A 178 -3.38 3.91 5.79
C PHE A 178 -4.77 3.50 6.31
N LEU A 179 -4.86 2.34 6.98
CA LEU A 179 -6.11 1.84 7.57
C LEU A 179 -6.60 2.74 8.71
N LEU A 180 -5.70 3.20 9.57
CA LEU A 180 -6.05 4.14 10.65
C LEU A 180 -6.57 5.47 10.10
N LEU A 181 -5.90 6.03 9.08
CA LEU A 181 -6.34 7.25 8.40
C LEU A 181 -7.74 7.09 7.78
N GLY A 182 -7.97 6.00 7.05
CA GLY A 182 -9.29 5.69 6.48
C GLY A 182 -10.38 5.54 7.56
N LYS A 183 -10.05 4.92 8.69
CA LYS A 183 -10.95 4.78 9.84
C LYS A 183 -11.27 6.12 10.50
N ILE A 184 -10.26 6.98 10.71
CA ILE A 184 -10.42 8.34 11.24
C ILE A 184 -11.35 9.15 10.33
N GLU A 185 -11.12 9.15 9.01
CA GLU A 185 -11.99 9.83 8.07
C GLU A 185 -13.44 9.32 8.12
N SER A 186 -13.62 8.00 8.17
CA SER A 186 -14.94 7.39 8.30
C SER A 186 -15.66 7.86 9.57
N LEU A 187 -14.96 7.86 10.71
CA LEU A 187 -15.51 8.33 11.98
C LEU A 187 -15.85 9.84 11.95
N ILE A 188 -15.01 10.67 11.32
CA ILE A 188 -15.28 12.09 11.11
C ILE A 188 -16.54 12.26 10.25
N ARG A 189 -16.67 11.53 9.15
CA ARG A 189 -17.87 11.56 8.29
C ARG A 189 -19.12 11.14 9.07
N GLN A 190 -19.05 10.10 9.90
CA GLN A 190 -20.15 9.66 10.76
C GLN A 190 -20.55 10.73 11.77
N LEU A 191 -19.58 11.39 12.41
CA LEU A 191 -19.81 12.48 13.36
C LEU A 191 -20.58 13.65 12.73
N MET A 192 -20.26 13.96 11.47
CA MET A 192 -20.85 15.08 10.73
C MET A 192 -22.16 14.72 10.02
N ASN A 193 -22.47 13.42 9.91
CA ASN A 193 -23.60 12.93 9.15
C ASN A 193 -24.94 13.54 9.67
N GLY A 194 -25.69 14.15 8.75
CA GLY A 194 -26.97 14.80 9.06
C GLY A 194 -26.88 16.09 9.90
N LYS A 195 -25.68 16.66 10.11
CA LYS A 195 -25.49 17.90 10.90
C LYS A 195 -25.31 19.16 10.05
N PHE A 196 -24.91 19.01 8.79
CA PHE A 196 -24.57 20.11 7.89
C PHE A 196 -25.40 20.07 6.60
N THR A 197 -25.71 21.25 6.06
CA THR A 197 -26.38 21.40 4.76
C THR A 197 -25.35 21.41 3.64
N LEU A 198 -25.78 21.13 2.41
CA LEU A 198 -24.92 21.15 1.23
C LEU A 198 -24.18 22.49 1.06
N GLU A 199 -24.88 23.60 1.30
CA GLU A 199 -24.31 24.95 1.25
C GLU A 199 -23.11 25.10 2.19
N MET A 200 -23.21 24.57 3.42
CA MET A 200 -22.12 24.61 4.38
C MET A 200 -20.91 23.76 3.96
N LEU A 201 -21.16 22.64 3.28
CA LEU A 201 -20.09 21.80 2.74
C LEU A 201 -19.37 22.51 1.59
N GLN A 202 -20.12 23.16 0.69
CA GLN A 202 -19.58 23.95 -0.41
C GLN A 202 -18.77 25.16 0.08
N GLU A 203 -19.18 25.79 1.18
CA GLU A 203 -18.39 26.87 1.80
C GLU A 203 -17.07 26.39 2.42
N ALA A 204 -16.95 25.12 2.79
CA ALA A 204 -15.73 24.53 3.35
C ALA A 204 -14.76 23.98 2.28
N LYS A 205 -15.22 23.97 1.03
CA LYS A 205 -14.45 23.57 -0.14
C LYS A 205 -13.14 24.35 -0.26
N ASP A 206 -12.13 23.73 -0.85
CA ASP A 206 -10.88 24.41 -1.18
C ASP A 206 -11.12 25.55 -2.20
N PRO A 207 -10.72 26.79 -1.87
CA PRO A 207 -10.85 27.93 -2.78
C PRO A 207 -10.10 27.78 -4.10
N SER A 208 -9.05 26.95 -4.13
CA SER A 208 -8.25 26.70 -5.34
C SER A 208 -8.93 25.77 -6.34
N ASP A 209 -9.89 24.96 -5.88
CA ASP A 209 -10.52 23.91 -6.66
C ASP A 209 -11.89 24.35 -7.18
N VAL A 210 -11.96 25.41 -7.98
CA VAL A 210 -13.23 26.11 -8.26
C VAL A 210 -14.26 25.22 -8.99
N GLU A 211 -13.81 24.26 -9.79
CA GLU A 211 -14.68 23.47 -10.68
C GLU A 211 -15.38 22.29 -9.99
N ARG A 212 -14.78 21.70 -8.94
CA ARG A 212 -15.33 20.53 -8.27
C ARG A 212 -16.62 20.81 -7.51
N ARG A 213 -17.66 19.99 -7.66
CA ARG A 213 -18.89 20.13 -6.86
C ARG A 213 -18.90 19.11 -5.72
N ILE A 214 -19.08 19.57 -4.49
CA ILE A 214 -19.33 18.72 -3.32
C ILE A 214 -20.84 18.42 -3.25
N GLU A 215 -21.21 17.15 -3.43
CA GLU A 215 -22.58 16.66 -3.32
C GLU A 215 -22.86 16.01 -1.95
N GLY A 216 -21.81 15.60 -1.25
CA GLY A 216 -21.88 15.07 0.10
C GLY A 216 -20.54 15.02 0.84
N LEU A 217 -20.57 14.47 2.06
CA LEU A 217 -19.38 14.36 2.90
C LEU A 217 -18.28 13.49 2.29
N THR A 218 -18.64 12.49 1.48
CA THR A 218 -17.68 11.59 0.81
C THR A 218 -16.84 12.29 -0.25
N ASP A 219 -17.32 13.41 -0.79
CA ASP A 219 -16.62 14.13 -1.85
C ASP A 219 -15.58 15.10 -1.28
N MET A 220 -15.59 15.34 0.03
CA MET A 220 -14.68 16.28 0.66
C MET A 220 -13.33 15.63 1.00
N THR A 221 -12.26 16.41 0.93
CA THR A 221 -10.93 15.98 1.39
C THR A 221 -10.79 16.08 2.91
N PHE A 222 -9.78 15.42 3.48
CA PHE A 222 -9.48 15.53 4.91
C PHE A 222 -9.30 16.99 5.36
N GLY A 223 -8.56 17.79 4.59
CA GLY A 223 -8.33 19.21 4.87
C GLY A 223 -9.63 20.02 4.87
N GLU A 224 -10.61 19.65 4.05
CA GLU A 224 -11.92 20.31 4.01
C GLU A 224 -12.79 19.93 5.21
N TYR A 225 -12.69 18.71 5.74
CA TYR A 225 -13.29 18.37 7.04
C TYR A 225 -12.72 19.23 8.15
N VAL A 226 -11.39 19.39 8.19
CA VAL A 226 -10.72 20.25 9.17
C VAL A 226 -11.21 21.69 9.02
N ARG A 227 -11.29 22.23 7.80
CA ARG A 227 -11.78 23.59 7.52
C ARG A 227 -13.25 23.78 7.93
N LEU A 228 -14.09 22.77 7.69
CA LEU A 228 -15.50 22.78 8.09
C LEU A 228 -15.66 22.85 9.62
N LEU A 229 -14.87 22.06 10.35
CA LEU A 229 -14.95 21.94 11.81
C LEU A 229 -14.21 23.06 12.57
N ASP A 230 -13.30 23.79 11.92
CA ASP A 230 -12.55 24.91 12.53
C ASP A 230 -13.43 26.17 12.78
N HIS A 231 -14.70 26.16 12.36
CA HIS A 231 -15.66 27.23 12.58
C HIS A 231 -16.50 26.99 13.84
N ASP A 232 -16.54 27.95 14.77
CA ASP A 232 -17.21 27.81 16.08
C ASP A 232 -18.69 27.42 15.94
N ASP A 233 -19.45 28.09 15.07
CA ASP A 233 -20.87 27.79 14.84
C ASP A 233 -21.10 26.39 14.27
N ARG A 234 -20.18 25.89 13.43
CA ARG A 234 -20.28 24.56 12.82
C ARG A 234 -19.92 23.48 13.84
N TRP A 235 -18.90 23.73 14.66
CA TRP A 235 -18.55 22.86 15.78
C TRP A 235 -19.70 22.71 16.79
N ALA A 236 -20.38 23.81 17.12
CA ALA A 236 -21.52 23.79 18.05
C ALA A 236 -22.65 22.85 17.58
N LYS A 237 -22.84 22.68 16.26
CA LYS A 237 -23.84 21.75 15.69
C LYS A 237 -23.56 20.28 15.96
N LEU A 238 -22.31 19.91 16.26
CA LEU A 238 -21.95 18.54 16.63
C LEU A 238 -22.50 18.16 18.02
N GLY A 239 -22.78 19.15 18.88
CA GLY A 239 -23.30 18.92 20.24
C GLY A 239 -22.30 18.26 21.19
N LEU A 240 -21.00 18.37 20.89
CA LEU A 240 -19.94 17.76 21.67
C LEU A 240 -19.57 18.60 22.91
N ARG A 241 -19.29 17.93 24.02
CA ARG A 241 -18.82 18.55 25.27
C ARG A 241 -17.30 18.41 25.43
N VAL A 242 -16.58 18.70 24.35
CA VAL A 242 -15.11 18.69 24.31
C VAL A 242 -14.61 20.03 23.78
N ASP A 243 -13.42 20.44 24.22
CA ASP A 243 -12.80 21.68 23.76
C ASP A 243 -12.44 21.56 22.27
N ARG A 244 -12.93 22.51 21.47
CA ARG A 244 -12.74 22.53 20.01
C ARG A 244 -11.27 22.61 19.66
N LYS A 245 -10.52 23.53 20.28
CA LYS A 245 -9.12 23.80 19.92
C LYS A 245 -8.26 22.56 20.10
N THR A 246 -8.44 21.85 21.22
CA THR A 246 -7.75 20.59 21.52
C THR A 246 -7.97 19.53 20.43
N VAL A 247 -9.20 19.36 19.94
CA VAL A 247 -9.49 18.40 18.87
C VAL A 247 -8.94 18.88 17.52
N MET A 248 -9.08 20.18 17.21
CA MET A 248 -8.62 20.74 15.94
C MET A 248 -7.10 20.70 15.78
N GLU A 249 -6.34 20.99 16.84
CA GLU A 249 -4.88 20.84 16.84
C GLU A 249 -4.47 19.41 16.49
N ARG A 250 -5.19 18.43 17.03
CA ARG A 250 -4.93 17.04 16.77
C ARG A 250 -5.30 16.61 15.35
N LEU A 251 -6.46 17.03 14.84
CA LEU A 251 -6.87 16.77 13.46
C LEU A 251 -5.89 17.40 12.45
N LYS A 252 -5.34 18.58 12.74
CA LYS A 252 -4.29 19.20 11.92
C LYS A 252 -3.03 18.35 11.88
N ARG A 253 -2.61 17.76 13.01
CA ARG A 253 -1.49 16.81 13.05
C ARG A 253 -1.77 15.53 12.25
N VAL A 254 -2.97 14.96 12.36
CA VAL A 254 -3.38 13.82 11.52
C VAL A 254 -3.35 14.17 10.03
N ASN A 255 -3.81 15.36 9.64
CA ASN A 255 -3.78 15.81 8.25
C ASN A 255 -2.35 15.93 7.70
N ALA A 256 -1.38 16.35 8.54
CA ALA A 256 0.03 16.37 8.17
C ALA A 256 0.56 14.94 7.91
N ILE A 257 0.37 14.03 8.87
CA ILE A 257 0.75 12.62 8.74
C ILE A 257 0.10 11.99 7.50
N ARG A 258 -1.18 12.28 7.25
CA ARG A 258 -1.90 11.80 6.06
C ARG A 258 -1.23 12.27 4.77
N ASN A 259 -0.79 13.52 4.70
CA ASN A 259 -0.11 14.01 3.51
C ASN A 259 1.25 13.33 3.34
N ASP A 260 2.01 13.15 4.42
CA ASP A 260 3.31 12.48 4.38
C ASP A 260 3.19 11.01 3.95
N VAL A 261 2.19 10.30 4.46
CA VAL A 261 1.84 8.92 4.05
C VAL A 261 1.42 8.88 2.58
N MET A 262 0.60 9.83 2.12
CA MET A 262 0.14 9.90 0.72
C MET A 262 1.25 10.28 -0.26
N HIS A 263 2.31 10.93 0.21
CA HIS A 263 3.53 11.18 -0.55
C HIS A 263 4.50 9.97 -0.57
N PHE A 264 4.05 8.78 -0.11
CA PHE A 264 4.83 7.55 -0.07
C PHE A 264 6.23 7.76 0.52
N ASN A 265 6.30 8.43 1.67
CA ASN A 265 7.56 8.53 2.41
C ASN A 265 8.15 7.11 2.61
N PRO A 266 9.38 6.82 2.13
CA PRO A 266 9.97 5.48 2.20
C PRO A 266 10.00 4.89 3.61
N ASP A 267 10.11 5.74 4.63
CA ASP A 267 10.23 5.32 6.02
C ASP A 267 8.87 5.13 6.72
N GLY A 268 7.77 5.54 6.08
CA GLY A 268 6.46 5.61 6.73
C GLY A 268 6.42 6.63 7.89
N PRO A 269 5.31 6.68 8.64
CA PRO A 269 5.22 7.51 9.84
C PRO A 269 6.01 6.88 11.00
N ASP A 270 6.61 7.73 11.84
CA ASP A 270 7.33 7.28 13.03
C ASP A 270 6.37 6.82 14.15
N GLU A 271 6.90 6.23 15.23
CA GLU A 271 6.07 5.72 16.33
C GLU A 271 5.29 6.84 17.05
N GLU A 272 5.80 8.07 17.09
CA GLU A 272 5.09 9.20 17.70
C GLU A 272 3.89 9.61 16.83
N GLU A 273 4.07 9.63 15.52
CA GLU A 273 3.01 9.85 14.53
C GLU A 273 1.97 8.73 14.56
N MET A 274 2.41 7.47 14.64
CA MET A 274 1.52 6.32 14.80
C MET A 274 0.69 6.42 16.08
N GLU A 275 1.28 6.84 17.20
CA GLU A 275 0.53 7.08 18.43
C GLU A 275 -0.50 8.19 18.27
N VAL A 276 -0.19 9.26 17.51
CA VAL A 276 -1.18 10.32 17.20
C VAL A 276 -2.37 9.74 16.43
N LEU A 277 -2.14 8.89 15.43
CA LEU A 277 -3.20 8.25 14.65
C LEU A 277 -4.07 7.34 15.54
N ARG A 278 -3.45 6.37 16.24
CA ARG A 278 -4.15 5.40 17.12
C ARG A 278 -5.00 6.11 18.16
N SER A 279 -4.41 7.11 18.79
CA SER A 279 -5.03 7.85 19.86
C SER A 279 -6.16 8.77 19.38
N MET A 280 -6.07 9.31 18.15
CA MET A 280 -7.16 10.09 17.55
C MET A 280 -8.32 9.20 17.13
N GLU A 281 -8.03 8.06 16.50
CA GLU A 281 -9.03 7.04 16.18
C GLU A 281 -9.79 6.60 17.44
N HIS A 282 -9.07 6.30 18.52
CA HIS A 282 -9.65 5.87 19.78
C HIS A 282 -10.48 6.98 20.47
N PHE A 283 -10.10 8.25 20.32
CA PHE A 283 -10.92 9.37 20.76
C PHE A 283 -12.22 9.47 19.95
N LEU A 284 -12.13 9.42 18.62
CA LEU A 284 -13.28 9.53 17.72
C LEU A 284 -14.28 8.39 17.91
N SER A 285 -13.79 7.14 18.04
CA SER A 285 -14.65 5.97 18.24
C SER A 285 -15.46 6.01 19.54
N ARG A 286 -15.00 6.75 20.55
CA ARG A 286 -15.73 6.95 21.82
C ARG A 286 -16.79 8.05 21.76
N ILE A 287 -16.67 8.99 20.82
CA ILE A 287 -17.61 10.11 20.70
C ILE A 287 -18.65 9.90 19.60
N VAL A 288 -18.31 9.13 18.56
CA VAL A 288 -19.23 8.69 17.52
C VAL A 288 -20.15 7.63 18.13
N ARG A 289 -21.46 7.80 17.97
CA ARG A 289 -22.50 6.94 18.55
C ARG A 289 -23.21 6.13 17.46
#